data_AF-A0A7H0LPI7-F1
#
_entry.id   AF-A0A7H0LPI7-F1
#
_cell.length_a   1.000
_cell.length_b   1.000
_cell.length_c   1.000
_cell.angle_alpha   90.00
_cell.angle_beta   90.00
_cell.angle_gamma   90.00
#
_symmetry.space_group_name_H-M   'P 1'
#
loop_
_entity.id
_entity.type
_entity.pdbx_description
1 polymer ?
#
loop_
_entity_poly.entity_id
_entity_poly.type
_entity_poly.pdbx_seq_one_letter_code
_entity_poly.pdbx_strand_id
1 'polypeptide(L)'
;MKALRIIAIIGAILLMAGEAYRSWGAGRPVAFWMDDMLAGAMMIAAAIAVGRPTRATRSFFSASWGVAVGMLYGSFFGKLFDPASTNPGNFPLGLLTALIGLAFILAIGGLIASILLSDKATT
;
A
#
# COMPACT_ATOMS: atom_id res chain seq x y z
N MET A 1 12.70 -13.41 3.35
CA MET A 1 11.25 -13.12 3.38
C MET A 1 10.70 -12.48 4.68
N LYS A 2 11.19 -12.80 5.89
CA LYS A 2 10.63 -12.27 7.16
C LYS A 2 10.51 -10.73 7.23
N ALA A 3 11.59 -10.01 6.90
CA ALA A 3 11.59 -8.54 6.95
C ALA A 3 10.55 -7.93 6.00
N LEU A 4 10.45 -8.44 4.76
CA LEU A 4 9.50 -7.93 3.77
C LEU A 4 8.04 -8.12 4.19
N ARG A 5 7.72 -9.20 4.90
CA ARG A 5 6.39 -9.42 5.50
C ARG A 5 6.08 -8.39 6.59
N ILE A 6 7.04 -8.10 7.45
CA ILE A 6 6.89 -7.09 8.51
C ILE A 6 6.68 -5.71 7.88
N ILE A 7 7.48 -5.35 6.88
CA ILE A 7 7.35 -4.09 6.14
C ILE A 7 5.96 -4.01 5.48
N ALA A 8 5.47 -5.10 4.86
CA ALA A 8 4.13 -5.13 4.27
C ALA A 8 3.04 -4.85 5.31
N ILE A 9 3.10 -5.48 6.47
CA ILE A 9 2.11 -5.31 7.55
C ILE A 9 2.14 -3.89 8.10
N ILE A 10 3.34 -3.36 8.42
CA ILE A 10 3.48 -2.00 8.93
C ILE A 10 2.99 -0.99 7.88
N GLY A 11 3.41 -1.14 6.62
CA GLY A 11 2.99 -0.28 5.53
C GLY A 11 1.47 -0.29 5.33
N ALA A 12 0.85 -1.48 5.37
CA ALA A 12 -0.61 -1.62 5.29
C ALA A 12 -1.33 -0.93 6.46
N ILE A 13 -0.85 -1.12 7.69
CA ILE A 13 -1.45 -0.46 8.87
C ILE A 13 -1.32 1.06 8.76
N LEU A 14 -0.15 1.57 8.35
CA LEU A 14 0.07 3.01 8.18
C LEU A 14 -0.80 3.59 7.07
N LEU A 15 -0.96 2.88 5.95
CA LEU A 15 -1.85 3.26 4.85
C LEU A 15 -3.30 3.36 5.35
N MET A 16 -3.81 2.29 5.97
CA MET A 16 -5.19 2.23 6.46
C MET A 16 -5.44 3.27 7.55
N ALA A 17 -4.55 3.40 8.54
CA ALA A 17 -4.70 4.37 9.61
C ALA A 17 -4.59 5.81 9.08
N GLY A 18 -3.64 6.06 8.18
CA GLY A 18 -3.47 7.36 7.53
C GLY A 18 -4.70 7.77 6.73
N GLU A 19 -5.26 6.85 5.96
CA GLU A 19 -6.47 7.11 5.17
C GLU A 19 -7.72 7.27 6.05
N ALA A 20 -7.84 6.46 7.11
CA ALA A 20 -8.93 6.59 8.08
C ALA A 20 -8.87 7.97 8.75
N TYR A 21 -7.70 8.40 9.21
CA TYR A 21 -7.51 9.74 9.75
C TYR A 21 -7.80 10.81 8.70
N ARG A 22 -7.29 10.67 7.47
CA ARG A 22 -7.53 11.64 6.39
C ARG A 22 -9.02 11.83 6.11
N SER A 23 -9.79 10.75 6.13
CA SER A 23 -11.20 10.74 5.76
C SER A 23 -12.13 11.08 6.92
N TRP A 24 -11.67 10.96 8.16
CA TRP A 24 -12.48 11.16 9.36
C TRP A 24 -13.07 12.57 9.42
N GLY A 25 -14.40 12.67 9.37
CA GLY A 25 -15.10 13.96 9.40
C GLY A 25 -14.92 14.83 8.15
N ALA A 26 -14.18 14.38 7.13
CA ALA A 26 -13.86 15.16 5.93
C ALA A 26 -14.96 15.09 4.84
N GLY A 27 -16.08 14.41 5.10
CA GLY A 27 -17.20 14.28 4.15
C GLY A 27 -16.85 13.53 2.85
N ARG A 28 -15.77 12.76 2.85
CA ARG A 28 -15.28 12.08 1.64
C ARG A 28 -16.11 10.82 1.34
N PRO A 29 -16.55 10.60 0.08
CA PRO A 29 -17.32 9.41 -0.27
C PRO A 29 -16.57 8.13 0.03
N VAL A 30 -17.28 7.12 0.53
CA VAL A 30 -16.72 5.83 1.00
C VAL A 30 -15.86 5.14 -0.04
N ALA A 31 -16.28 5.18 -1.31
CA ALA A 31 -15.56 4.56 -2.41
C ALA A 31 -14.12 5.08 -2.58
N PHE A 32 -13.81 6.32 -2.18
CA PHE A 32 -12.50 6.96 -2.37
C PHE A 32 -11.48 6.71 -1.25
N TRP A 33 -11.85 5.95 -0.23
CA TRP A 33 -10.94 5.54 0.83
C TRP A 33 -11.02 4.04 1.13
N MET A 34 -12.04 3.36 0.59
CA MET A 34 -12.20 1.91 0.72
C MET A 34 -11.12 1.13 -0.02
N ASP A 35 -10.59 1.68 -1.12
CA ASP A 35 -9.47 1.09 -1.85
C ASP A 35 -8.22 0.97 -0.98
N ASP A 36 -7.86 1.99 -0.19
CA ASP A 36 -6.76 1.91 0.78
C ASP A 36 -7.00 0.83 1.83
N MET A 37 -8.24 0.68 2.31
CA MET A 37 -8.62 -0.36 3.29
C MET A 37 -8.48 -1.77 2.71
N LEU A 38 -8.98 -1.97 1.48
CA LEU A 38 -8.93 -3.25 0.79
C LEU A 38 -7.50 -3.62 0.40
N ALA A 39 -6.72 -2.66 -0.11
CA ALA A 39 -5.32 -2.86 -0.42
C ALA A 39 -4.51 -3.22 0.83
N GLY A 40 -4.69 -2.47 1.93
CA GLY A 40 -4.03 -2.74 3.21
C GLY A 40 -4.41 -4.11 3.78
N ALA A 41 -5.71 -4.44 3.82
CA ALA A 41 -6.19 -5.73 4.28
C ALA A 41 -5.62 -6.89 3.45
N MET A 42 -5.58 -6.72 2.12
CA MET A 42 -5.01 -7.72 1.23
C MET A 42 -3.50 -7.89 1.44
N MET A 43 -2.74 -6.80 1.65
CA MET A 43 -1.32 -6.85 1.98
C MET A 43 -1.06 -7.60 3.29
N ILE A 44 -1.86 -7.34 4.34
CA ILE A 44 -1.74 -8.06 5.62
C ILE A 44 -2.04 -9.55 5.42
N ALA A 45 -3.15 -9.89 4.75
CA ALA A 45 -3.52 -11.26 4.48
C ALA A 45 -2.43 -12.00 3.70
N ALA A 46 -1.87 -11.38 2.67
CA ALA A 46 -0.81 -11.96 1.85
C ALA A 46 0.51 -12.10 2.63
N ALA A 47 0.85 -11.13 3.48
CA ALA A 47 2.02 -11.20 4.36
C ALA A 47 1.89 -12.32 5.40
N ILE A 48 0.69 -12.60 5.91
CA ILE A 48 0.43 -13.74 6.79
C ILE A 48 0.57 -15.04 5.99
N ALA A 49 -0.11 -15.15 4.85
CA ALA A 49 -0.14 -16.36 4.02
C ALA A 49 1.24 -16.79 3.51
N VAL A 50 2.08 -15.85 3.06
CA VAL A 50 3.44 -16.15 2.57
C VAL A 50 4.40 -16.61 3.68
N GLY A 51 3.96 -16.58 4.95
CA GLY A 51 4.69 -17.23 6.05
C GLY A 51 4.85 -18.75 5.89
N ARG A 52 4.01 -19.37 5.05
CA ARG A 52 4.16 -20.74 4.54
C ARG A 52 4.31 -20.65 3.02
N PRO A 53 5.53 -20.51 2.49
CA PRO A 53 5.74 -20.19 1.09
C PRO A 53 5.34 -21.37 0.19
N THR A 54 4.40 -21.10 -0.71
CA THR A 54 4.04 -21.92 -1.87
C THR A 54 4.04 -21.02 -3.09
N ARG A 55 3.93 -21.58 -4.30
CA ARG A 55 3.77 -20.77 -5.52
C ARG A 55 2.60 -19.80 -5.38
N ALA A 56 1.45 -20.28 -4.90
CA ALA A 56 0.25 -19.48 -4.74
C ALA A 56 0.42 -18.35 -3.72
N THR A 57 0.96 -18.63 -2.52
CA THR A 57 1.11 -17.61 -1.48
C THR A 57 2.18 -16.57 -1.83
N ARG A 58 3.23 -16.96 -2.56
CA ARG A 58 4.21 -15.99 -3.11
C ARG A 58 3.60 -15.11 -4.20
N SER A 59 2.88 -15.70 -5.15
CA SER A 59 2.17 -14.94 -6.19
C SER A 59 1.16 -13.98 -5.58
N PHE A 60 0.40 -14.40 -4.57
CA PHE A 60 -0.53 -13.52 -3.86
C PHE A 60 0.19 -12.38 -3.13
N PHE A 61 1.33 -12.65 -2.50
CA PHE A 61 2.14 -11.61 -1.85
C PHE A 61 2.64 -10.57 -2.85
N SER A 62 3.20 -10.98 -3.99
CA SER A 62 3.61 -10.05 -5.05
C SER A 62 2.43 -9.30 -5.65
N ALA A 63 1.30 -9.97 -5.90
CA ALA A 63 0.08 -9.33 -6.38
C ALA A 63 -0.41 -8.25 -5.40
N SER A 64 -0.29 -8.50 -4.09
CA SER A 64 -0.71 -7.51 -3.09
C SER A 64 0.10 -6.21 -3.13
N TRP A 65 1.41 -6.30 -3.34
CA TRP A 65 2.26 -5.14 -3.61
C TRP A 65 1.90 -4.46 -4.93
N GLY A 66 1.57 -5.23 -5.96
CA GLY A 66 1.14 -4.70 -7.26
C GLY A 66 -0.14 -3.87 -7.18
N VAL A 67 -1.13 -4.31 -6.40
CA VAL A 67 -2.35 -3.52 -6.14
C VAL A 67 -2.02 -2.23 -5.41
N ALA A 68 -1.16 -2.28 -4.39
CA ALA A 68 -0.73 -1.08 -3.68
C ALA A 68 -0.03 -0.08 -4.63
N VAL A 69 0.84 -0.56 -5.53
CA VAL A 69 1.48 0.27 -6.57
C VAL A 69 0.44 0.92 -7.48
N GLY A 70 -0.51 0.15 -8.01
CA GLY A 70 -1.53 0.67 -8.93
C GLY A 70 -2.43 1.72 -8.28
N MET A 71 -2.89 1.46 -7.06
CA MET A 71 -3.71 2.39 -6.28
C MET A 71 -2.94 3.67 -5.93
N LEU A 72 -1.70 3.54 -5.42
CA LEU A 72 -0.88 4.70 -5.04
C LEU A 72 -0.44 5.53 -6.24
N TYR A 73 -0.29 4.95 -7.44
CA TYR A 73 0.04 5.69 -8.65
C TYR A 73 -0.99 6.79 -8.93
N GLY A 74 -2.28 6.42 -9.01
CA GLY A 74 -3.35 7.39 -9.25
C GLY A 74 -3.45 8.41 -8.12
N SER A 75 -3.31 7.97 -6.87
CA SER A 75 -3.39 8.83 -5.69
C SER A 75 -2.23 9.84 -5.62
N PHE A 76 -1.00 9.45 -5.98
CA PHE A 76 0.17 10.31 -5.96
C PHE A 76 0.13 11.33 -7.09
N PHE A 77 -0.02 10.86 -8.34
CA PHE A 77 0.06 11.72 -9.51
C PHE A 77 -1.15 12.65 -9.66
N GLY A 78 -2.33 12.24 -9.17
CA GLY A 78 -3.49 13.13 -9.09
C GLY A 78 -3.19 14.36 -8.23
N LYS A 79 -2.48 14.21 -7.11
CA LYS A 79 -2.11 15.32 -6.22
C LYS A 79 -0.97 16.17 -6.78
N LEU A 80 -0.08 15.56 -7.54
CA LEU A 80 1.07 16.24 -8.13
C LEU A 80 0.68 17.11 -9.32
N PHE A 81 -0.20 16.61 -10.19
CA PHE A 81 -0.58 17.28 -11.44
C PHE A 81 -1.90 18.05 -11.37
N ASP A 82 -2.81 17.69 -10.45
CA ASP A 82 -4.05 18.42 -10.22
C ASP A 82 -4.30 18.67 -8.71
N PRO A 83 -3.45 19.48 -8.05
CA PRO A 83 -3.57 19.76 -6.62
C PRO A 83 -4.86 20.51 -6.28
N ALA A 84 -5.44 21.28 -7.22
CA ALA A 84 -6.61 22.11 -6.98
C ALA A 84 -7.90 21.30 -6.80
N SER A 85 -8.01 20.13 -7.44
CA SER A 85 -9.16 19.22 -7.29
C SER A 85 -9.00 18.23 -6.12
N THR A 86 -7.84 18.21 -5.47
CA THR A 86 -7.56 17.28 -4.38
C THR A 86 -8.25 17.71 -3.09
N ASN A 87 -9.01 16.80 -2.46
CA ASN A 87 -9.42 16.93 -1.07
C ASN A 87 -8.37 16.27 -0.15
N PRO A 88 -7.56 17.05 0.58
CA PRO A 88 -6.50 16.50 1.42
C PRO A 88 -7.02 16.01 2.78
N GLY A 89 -8.30 16.24 3.08
CA GLY A 89 -8.92 15.90 4.36
C GLY A 89 -8.20 16.55 5.53
N ASN A 90 -7.87 15.75 6.54
CA ASN A 90 -7.22 16.21 7.77
C ASN A 90 -5.70 16.47 7.67
N PHE A 91 -5.10 16.33 6.48
CA PHE A 91 -3.69 16.62 6.25
C PHE A 91 -3.50 17.93 5.48
N PRO A 92 -2.39 18.66 5.70
CA PRO A 92 -1.90 19.62 4.72
C PRO A 92 -1.57 18.92 3.40
N LEU A 93 -1.97 19.51 2.26
CA LEU A 93 -1.78 18.89 0.94
C LEU A 93 -0.33 18.49 0.65
N GLY A 94 0.63 19.39 0.92
CA GLY A 94 2.05 19.09 0.69
C GLY A 94 2.56 17.91 1.51
N LEU A 95 2.16 17.82 2.78
CA LEU A 95 2.51 16.69 3.65
C LEU A 95 1.88 15.39 3.15
N LEU A 96 0.59 15.43 2.76
CA LEU A 96 -0.12 14.28 2.22
C LEU A 96 0.56 13.74 0.95
N THR A 97 0.90 14.62 0.01
CA THR A 97 1.57 14.24 -1.23
C THR A 97 2.94 13.61 -0.96
N ALA A 98 3.71 14.15 -0.02
CA ALA A 98 5.00 13.58 0.38
C ALA A 98 4.85 12.17 1.01
N LEU A 99 3.89 11.99 1.92
CA LEU A 99 3.62 10.70 2.55
C LEU A 99 3.18 9.63 1.55
N ILE A 100 2.28 9.98 0.62
CA ILE A 100 1.83 9.07 -0.43
C ILE A 100 2.98 8.75 -1.39
N GLY A 101 3.81 9.73 -1.75
CA GLY A 101 4.99 9.49 -2.59
C GLY A 101 5.98 8.51 -1.94
N LEU A 102 6.24 8.66 -0.64
CA LEU A 102 7.07 7.71 0.11
C LEU A 102 6.44 6.32 0.13
N ALA A 103 5.14 6.21 0.42
CA ALA A 103 4.43 4.94 0.38
C ALA A 103 4.49 4.29 -1.01
N PHE A 104 4.38 5.08 -2.07
CA PHE A 104 4.45 4.60 -3.45
C PHE A 104 5.83 4.03 -3.80
N ILE A 105 6.91 4.72 -3.44
CA ILE A 105 8.27 4.22 -3.60
C ILE A 105 8.48 2.91 -2.83
N LEU A 106 7.99 2.85 -1.59
CA LEU A 106 8.05 1.64 -0.78
C LEU A 106 7.23 0.49 -1.39
N ALA A 107 6.07 0.77 -2.00
CA ALA A 107 5.27 -0.23 -2.68
C ALA A 107 5.97 -0.79 -3.92
N ILE A 108 6.63 0.05 -4.72
CA ILE A 108 7.45 -0.37 -5.86
C ILE A 108 8.62 -1.25 -5.37
N GLY A 109 9.35 -0.78 -4.36
CA GLY A 109 10.45 -1.54 -3.77
C GLY A 109 9.99 -2.88 -3.20
N GLY A 110 8.83 -2.90 -2.53
CA GLY A 110 8.21 -4.11 -2.00
C GLY A 110 7.78 -5.09 -3.08
N LEU A 111 7.20 -4.61 -4.17
CA LEU A 111 6.85 -5.42 -5.35
C LEU A 111 8.10 -6.07 -5.95
N ILE A 112 9.12 -5.27 -6.27
CA ILE A 112 10.37 -5.76 -6.84
C ILE A 112 11.03 -6.78 -5.91
N ALA A 113 11.15 -6.45 -4.62
CA ALA A 113 11.74 -7.35 -3.63
C ALA A 113 10.94 -8.66 -3.48
N SER A 114 9.61 -8.61 -3.55
CA SER A 114 8.76 -9.80 -3.43
C SER A 114 8.94 -10.79 -4.58
N ILE A 115 9.28 -10.28 -5.77
CA ILE A 115 9.53 -11.08 -6.97
C ILE A 115 10.96 -11.63 -6.95
N LEU A 116 11.94 -10.79 -6.63
CA LEU A 116 13.36 -11.12 -6.74
C LEU A 116 13.90 -11.95 -5.56
N LEU A 117 13.34 -11.81 -4.36
CA LEU A 117 13.80 -12.56 -3.20
C LEU A 117 13.30 -14.01 -3.28
N SER A 118 14.21 -14.92 -3.61
CA SER A 118 14.04 -16.35 -3.40
C SER A 118 14.15 -16.69 -1.92
N ASP A 119 13.24 -17.50 -1.39
CA ASP A 119 13.48 -18.16 -0.11
C ASP A 119 14.53 -19.25 -0.33
N LYS A 120 15.56 -19.29 0.52
CA LYS A 120 16.48 -20.42 0.64
C LYS A 120 15.73 -21.62 1.23
N ALA A 121 14.84 -22.24 0.46
CA ALA A 121 14.16 -23.46 0.83
C ALA A 121 13.57 -24.09 -0.44
N THR A 122 14.44 -24.66 -1.29
CA THR A 122 14.25 -25.84 -2.15
C THR A 122 15.30 -25.81 -3.27
N THR A 123 16.48 -26.31 -2.95
CA THR A 123 17.31 -27.14 -3.85
C THR A 123 17.79 -28.29 -3.01
#